data_AF-A0A950I858-F1
#
_entry.id   AF-A0A950I858-F1
#
_cell.length_a   1.000
_cell.length_b   1.000
_cell.length_c   1.000
_cell.angle_alpha   90.00
_cell.angle_beta   90.00
_cell.angle_gamma   90.00
#
_symmetry.space_group_name_H-M   'P 1'
#
loop_
_entity.id
_entity.type
_entity.pdbx_description
1 polymer ?
#
loop_
_entity_poly.entity_id
_entity_poly.type
_entity_poly.pdbx_seq_one_letter_code
_entity_poly.pdbx_strand_id
1 'polypeptide(L)'
;MSFTATGHATADTNPVTYTWNFGDQTVSGNTQATSGTPVTHIYAEPGSYDVTLTITDDHGTSVTSFQTINLTDSAAPQLGVENWTWIGGSKYANSTGTFETEFTPDPKNMPSGRQFAATWYSGGKLWMFGGAGYDSTGATGALNDLWYCAPPSTTVGTAGATSNLPIGSTGNKFGNCLWTWVAGSNRANAIGTYPSSAGTFSATSIPGGRSAAATWTDLNGNMWLFGGVGFDSKGNSGIMNDMWSFSSSG
;
A
#
# COMPACT_ATOMS: atom_id res chain seq x y z
N MET A 1 22.64 -18.59 7.90
CA MET A 1 21.30 -18.49 8.56
C MET A 1 21.36 -19.22 9.90
N SER A 2 20.76 -18.69 10.99
CA SER A 2 20.86 -19.32 12.32
C SER A 2 19.58 -20.05 12.73
N PHE A 3 19.72 -21.25 13.29
CA PHE A 3 18.63 -22.02 13.90
C PHE A 3 18.91 -22.17 15.40
N THR A 4 17.90 -21.97 16.25
CA THR A 4 17.97 -22.22 17.70
C THR A 4 16.93 -23.27 18.08
N ALA A 5 17.37 -24.31 18.79
CA ALA A 5 16.48 -25.34 19.32
C ALA A 5 16.74 -25.62 20.79
N THR A 6 15.72 -26.13 21.47
CA THR A 6 15.79 -26.63 22.83
C THR A 6 15.27 -28.08 22.85
N GLY A 7 15.96 -28.94 23.59
CA GLY A 7 15.54 -30.32 23.84
C GLY A 7 15.07 -30.49 25.28
N HIS A 8 14.00 -31.24 25.49
CA HIS A 8 13.48 -31.57 26.82
C HIS A 8 13.12 -33.05 26.90
N ALA A 9 13.32 -33.66 28.07
CA ALA A 9 12.95 -35.05 28.34
C ALA A 9 12.10 -35.09 29.61
N THR A 10 11.02 -35.89 29.62
CA THR A 10 10.03 -35.95 30.70
C THR A 10 10.07 -37.25 31.51
N ALA A 11 11.09 -38.09 31.33
CA ALA A 11 11.25 -39.35 32.06
C ALA A 11 12.56 -39.38 32.89
N ASP A 12 12.39 -39.78 34.15
CA ASP A 12 13.39 -40.21 35.15
C ASP A 12 14.02 -41.54 34.64
N THR A 13 15.32 -41.71 34.41
CA THR A 13 16.49 -41.41 35.24
C THR A 13 17.65 -40.88 34.38
N ASN A 14 18.23 -39.72 34.76
CA ASN A 14 19.50 -39.16 34.26
C ASN A 14 19.79 -39.26 32.75
N PRO A 15 19.17 -38.42 31.89
CA PRO A 15 19.70 -38.23 30.54
C PRO A 15 21.13 -37.66 30.63
N VAL A 16 22.12 -38.40 30.11
CA VAL A 16 23.55 -38.06 30.25
C VAL A 16 24.01 -37.20 29.09
N THR A 17 23.52 -37.46 27.87
CA THR A 17 23.98 -36.74 26.69
C THR A 17 22.84 -36.36 25.74
N TYR A 18 22.89 -35.12 25.26
CA TYR A 18 22.06 -34.61 24.17
C TYR A 18 23.00 -34.37 23.00
N THR A 19 22.77 -35.04 21.87
CA THR A 19 23.59 -34.93 20.67
C THR A 19 22.75 -34.38 19.53
N TRP A 20 23.18 -33.26 18.95
CA TRP A 20 22.52 -32.62 17.82
C TRP A 20 23.23 -32.97 16.51
N ASN A 21 22.47 -33.29 15.47
CA ASN A 21 22.92 -33.36 14.09
C ASN A 21 22.08 -32.36 13.28
N PHE A 22 22.73 -31.37 12.67
CA PHE A 22 22.06 -30.29 11.96
C PHE A 22 21.75 -30.60 10.49
N GLY A 23 22.15 -31.77 9.98
CA GLY A 23 21.80 -32.24 8.63
C GLY A 23 22.62 -31.65 7.49
N ASP A 24 23.63 -30.81 7.77
CA ASP A 24 24.48 -30.14 6.77
C ASP A 24 25.90 -30.75 6.63
N GLN A 25 26.10 -31.94 7.19
CA GLN A 25 27.37 -32.68 7.20
C GLN A 25 28.52 -31.98 7.95
N THR A 26 28.24 -30.94 8.74
CA THR A 26 29.26 -30.33 9.61
C THR A 26 29.53 -31.21 10.84
N VAL A 27 30.77 -31.64 11.00
CA VAL A 27 31.18 -32.55 12.11
C VAL A 27 31.28 -31.80 13.45
N SER A 28 31.35 -30.47 13.43
CA SER A 28 31.58 -29.61 14.61
C SER A 28 30.35 -29.37 15.50
N GLY A 29 29.18 -29.94 15.18
CA GLY A 29 27.91 -29.63 15.82
C GLY A 29 27.39 -30.65 16.84
N ASN A 30 28.14 -31.72 17.15
CA ASN A 30 27.77 -32.67 18.22
C ASN A 30 28.01 -32.01 19.60
N THR A 31 27.30 -30.94 19.88
CA THR A 31 27.35 -30.23 21.15
C THR A 31 26.63 -31.09 22.18
N GLN A 32 27.38 -31.62 23.14
CA GLN A 32 26.79 -32.21 24.35
C GLN A 32 26.08 -31.09 25.10
N ALA A 33 24.76 -31.01 24.97
CA ALA A 33 23.94 -30.04 25.68
C ALA A 33 23.31 -30.69 26.92
N THR A 34 22.93 -29.89 27.90
CA THR A 34 22.05 -30.30 29.01
C THR A 34 20.60 -29.94 28.71
N SER A 35 19.67 -30.64 29.36
CA SER A 35 18.23 -30.40 29.21
C SER A 35 17.88 -28.91 29.31
N GLY A 36 17.07 -28.41 28.38
CA GLY A 36 16.60 -27.02 28.37
C GLY A 36 17.64 -25.98 27.93
N THR A 37 18.87 -26.35 27.62
CA THR A 37 19.87 -25.41 27.08
C THR A 37 19.65 -25.21 25.58
N PRO A 38 19.47 -23.96 25.11
CA PRO A 38 19.35 -23.71 23.68
C PRO A 38 20.68 -23.93 22.95
N VAL A 39 20.61 -24.59 21.78
CA VAL A 39 21.76 -24.76 20.88
C VAL A 39 21.51 -23.97 19.61
N THR A 40 22.55 -23.25 19.14
CA THR A 40 22.50 -22.45 17.91
C THR A 40 23.46 -23.00 16.87
N HIS A 41 22.98 -23.17 15.63
CA HIS A 41 23.79 -23.58 14.48
C HIS A 41 23.66 -22.60 13.32
N ILE A 42 24.74 -22.42 12.55
CA ILE A 42 24.78 -21.54 11.39
C ILE A 42 24.98 -22.37 10.12
N TYR A 43 23.98 -22.36 9.25
CA TYR A 43 24.05 -22.98 7.93
C TYR A 43 24.73 -22.05 6.93
N ALA A 44 25.71 -22.61 6.20
CA ALA A 44 26.47 -21.92 5.16
C ALA A 44 25.64 -21.69 3.89
N GLU A 45 24.84 -22.68 3.50
CA GLU A 45 24.06 -22.66 2.26
C GLU A 45 22.55 -22.75 2.55
N PRO A 46 21.69 -22.27 1.63
CA PRO A 46 20.27 -22.57 1.68
C PRO A 46 20.00 -24.03 1.31
N GLY A 47 18.94 -24.60 1.88
CA GLY A 47 18.59 -25.99 1.70
C GLY A 47 17.52 -26.47 2.67
N SER A 48 17.07 -27.71 2.44
CA SER A 48 16.25 -28.44 3.41
C SER A 48 17.18 -29.28 4.28
N TYR A 49 17.08 -29.13 5.59
CA TYR A 49 17.92 -29.82 6.56
C TYR A 49 17.07 -30.55 7.59
N ASP A 50 17.34 -31.84 7.80
CA ASP A 50 16.74 -32.62 8.87
C ASP A 50 17.59 -32.48 10.13
N VAL A 51 17.11 -31.64 11.08
CA VAL A 51 17.75 -31.45 12.37
C VAL A 51 17.32 -32.58 13.29
N THR A 52 18.27 -33.38 13.76
CA THR A 52 18.04 -34.54 14.62
C THR A 52 18.61 -34.29 16.01
N LEU A 53 17.82 -34.57 17.04
CA LEU A 53 18.24 -34.65 18.43
C LEU A 53 18.24 -36.12 18.88
N THR A 54 19.38 -36.58 19.40
CA THR A 54 19.53 -37.88 20.07
C THR A 54 19.76 -37.64 21.56
N ILE A 55 18.93 -38.22 22.42
CA ILE A 55 19.10 -38.18 23.88
C ILE A 55 19.47 -39.58 24.34
N THR A 56 20.57 -39.70 25.09
CA THR A 56 21.04 -40.97 25.64
C THR A 56 21.01 -40.94 27.18
N ASP A 57 20.43 -41.98 27.79
CA ASP A 57 20.42 -42.17 29.24
C ASP A 57 21.75 -42.72 29.78
N ASP A 58 21.83 -42.84 31.11
CA ASP A 58 23.00 -43.38 31.83
C ASP A 58 23.23 -44.88 31.62
N HIS A 59 22.28 -45.58 30.98
CA HIS A 59 22.36 -46.98 30.61
C HIS A 59 22.70 -47.18 29.12
N GLY A 60 22.91 -46.09 28.36
CA GLY A 60 23.25 -46.11 26.94
C GLY A 60 22.06 -46.26 25.99
N THR A 61 20.82 -46.25 26.50
CA THR A 61 19.62 -46.27 25.67
C THR A 61 19.41 -44.89 25.06
N SER A 62 19.10 -44.84 23.76
CA SER A 62 18.93 -43.59 23.03
C SER A 62 17.55 -43.46 22.41
N VAL A 63 16.99 -42.25 22.47
CA VAL A 63 15.80 -41.84 21.72
C VAL A 63 16.14 -40.73 20.75
N THR A 64 15.53 -40.74 19.57
CA THR A 64 15.77 -39.74 18.52
C THR A 64 14.48 -39.04 18.12
N SER A 65 14.60 -37.75 17.80
CA SER A 65 13.55 -36.94 17.20
C SER A 65 14.16 -36.06 16.12
N PHE A 66 13.42 -35.79 15.05
CA PHE A 66 13.87 -34.90 13.98
C PHE A 66 12.84 -33.83 13.64
N GLN A 67 13.33 -32.72 13.10
CA GLN A 67 12.54 -31.65 12.52
C GLN A 67 13.21 -31.19 11.22
N THR A 68 12.44 -31.16 10.13
CA THR A 68 12.90 -30.58 8.87
C THR A 68 12.77 -29.06 8.91
N ILE A 69 13.86 -28.37 8.62
CA ILE A 69 13.88 -26.91 8.41
C ILE A 69 14.20 -26.59 6.96
N ASN A 70 13.47 -25.65 6.38
CA ASN A 70 13.70 -25.15 5.03
C ASN A 70 14.33 -23.77 5.13
N LEU A 71 15.62 -23.69 4.80
CA LEU A 71 16.35 -22.44 4.73
C LEU A 71 16.38 -21.98 3.28
N THR A 72 15.57 -20.97 2.97
CA THR A 72 15.67 -20.28 1.68
C THR A 72 16.77 -19.24 1.77
N ASP A 73 17.47 -18.98 0.67
CA ASP A 73 18.24 -17.76 0.56
C ASP A 73 17.29 -16.61 0.90
N SER A 74 17.63 -15.82 1.92
CA SER A 74 16.94 -14.57 2.14
C SER A 74 17.40 -13.72 0.98
N ALA A 75 16.59 -13.66 -0.09
CA ALA A 75 16.83 -12.80 -1.25
C ALA A 75 17.56 -11.57 -0.74
N ALA A 76 18.84 -11.43 -1.14
CA ALA A 76 19.74 -10.42 -0.58
C ALA A 76 18.92 -9.15 -0.39
N PRO A 77 18.92 -8.51 0.80
CA PRO A 77 18.06 -7.36 1.04
C PRO A 77 18.32 -6.44 -0.12
N GLN A 78 17.32 -6.34 -1.01
CA GLN A 78 17.45 -5.51 -2.18
C GLN A 78 17.58 -4.13 -1.54
N LEU A 79 18.81 -3.60 -1.53
CA LEU A 79 19.06 -2.20 -1.20
C LEU A 79 17.94 -1.46 -1.89
N GLY A 80 17.13 -0.72 -1.12
CA GLY A 80 15.92 -0.09 -1.64
C GLY A 80 16.32 0.81 -2.79
N VAL A 81 16.35 0.27 -4.00
CA VAL A 81 16.66 1.02 -5.19
C VAL A 81 15.41 1.84 -5.39
N GLU A 82 15.53 3.15 -5.21
CA GLU A 82 14.46 4.11 -5.48
C GLU A 82 14.11 4.03 -6.97
N ASN A 83 13.29 3.05 -7.32
CA ASN A 83 12.89 2.74 -8.69
C ASN A 83 11.46 3.19 -8.91
N TRP A 84 11.25 3.91 -10.01
CA TRP A 84 9.91 4.15 -10.52
C TRP A 84 9.22 2.81 -10.79
N THR A 85 8.13 2.56 -10.06
CA THR A 85 7.26 1.40 -10.28
C THR A 85 5.99 1.91 -10.93
N TRP A 86 5.68 1.40 -12.12
CA TRP A 86 4.38 1.65 -12.73
C TRP A 86 3.31 0.87 -11.96
N ILE A 87 2.42 1.59 -11.27
CA ILE A 87 1.38 1.00 -10.40
C ILE A 87 -0.03 1.03 -11.03
N GLY A 88 -0.19 1.63 -12.21
CA GLY A 88 -1.47 1.73 -12.91
C GLY A 88 -1.58 2.94 -13.84
N GLY A 89 -2.77 3.11 -14.44
CA GLY A 89 -3.05 4.14 -15.45
C GLY A 89 -2.68 3.73 -16.87
N SER A 90 -2.90 4.60 -17.84
CA SER A 90 -2.57 4.30 -19.24
C SER A 90 -1.08 4.49 -19.53
N LYS A 91 -0.52 3.64 -20.38
CA LYS A 91 0.83 3.82 -20.96
C LYS A 91 0.85 4.70 -22.21
N TYR A 92 -0.31 5.17 -22.66
CA TYR A 92 -0.46 6.00 -23.85
C TYR A 92 -0.77 7.45 -23.46
N ALA A 93 -0.14 8.39 -24.16
CA ALA A 93 -0.45 9.81 -24.04
C ALA A 93 -1.92 10.08 -24.39
N ASN A 94 -2.47 11.16 -23.85
CA ASN A 94 -3.80 11.68 -24.22
C ASN A 94 -4.96 10.71 -23.94
N SER A 95 -4.76 9.76 -23.02
CA SER A 95 -5.79 8.81 -22.64
C SER A 95 -6.95 9.51 -21.92
N THR A 96 -8.17 9.16 -22.30
CA THR A 96 -9.40 9.66 -21.67
C THR A 96 -9.60 9.05 -20.29
N GLY A 97 -10.36 9.75 -19.45
CA GLY A 97 -10.72 9.26 -18.12
C GLY A 97 -11.89 8.29 -18.20
N THR A 98 -11.92 7.31 -17.29
CA THR A 98 -13.04 6.39 -17.11
C THR A 98 -13.72 6.71 -15.78
N PHE A 99 -15.03 6.95 -15.84
CA PHE A 99 -15.87 7.42 -14.74
C PHE A 99 -16.98 6.41 -14.53
N GLU A 100 -16.85 5.60 -13.50
CA GLU A 100 -17.89 4.69 -13.02
C GLU A 100 -18.83 5.44 -12.06
N THR A 101 -19.48 4.73 -11.15
CA THR A 101 -20.42 5.35 -10.21
C THR A 101 -19.68 6.30 -9.25
N GLU A 102 -20.16 7.55 -9.18
CA GLU A 102 -19.64 8.56 -8.25
C GLU A 102 -19.66 8.04 -6.80
N PHE A 103 -18.64 8.39 -6.02
CA PHE A 103 -18.37 7.90 -4.66
C PHE A 103 -18.09 6.40 -4.51
N THR A 104 -18.07 5.63 -5.60
CA THR A 104 -17.79 4.18 -5.56
C THR A 104 -16.39 3.89 -6.08
N PRO A 105 -15.48 3.37 -5.23
CA PRO A 105 -14.16 2.92 -5.71
C PRO A 105 -14.33 1.77 -6.71
N ASP A 106 -13.68 1.87 -7.89
CA ASP A 106 -13.77 0.87 -8.96
C ASP A 106 -12.40 0.72 -9.65
N PRO A 107 -11.93 -0.49 -9.97
CA PRO A 107 -10.66 -0.69 -10.70
C PRO A 107 -10.60 -0.02 -12.08
N LYS A 108 -11.75 0.26 -12.69
CA LYS A 108 -11.86 0.98 -13.96
C LYS A 108 -11.85 2.49 -13.79
N ASN A 109 -12.18 3.02 -12.61
CA ASN A 109 -12.08 4.45 -12.37
C ASN A 109 -10.64 4.89 -12.60
N MET A 110 -10.47 5.88 -13.48
CA MET A 110 -9.15 6.37 -13.85
C MET A 110 -9.27 7.82 -14.33
N PRO A 111 -8.58 8.78 -13.69
CA PRO A 111 -8.47 10.13 -14.22
C PRO A 111 -7.80 10.12 -15.59
N SER A 112 -8.22 11.05 -16.45
CA SER A 112 -7.58 11.27 -17.75
C SER A 112 -6.15 11.80 -17.63
N GLY A 113 -5.39 11.66 -18.73
CA GLY A 113 -4.11 12.34 -18.90
C GLY A 113 -4.28 13.86 -18.78
N ARG A 114 -3.54 14.48 -17.85
CA ARG A 114 -3.69 15.90 -17.48
C ARG A 114 -2.40 16.51 -16.96
N GLN A 115 -2.35 17.84 -16.97
CA GLN A 115 -1.30 18.67 -16.39
C GLN A 115 -1.90 19.72 -15.44
N PHE A 116 -1.08 20.21 -14.51
CA PHE A 116 -1.42 21.31 -13.59
C PHE A 116 -2.70 21.08 -12.75
N ALA A 117 -2.98 19.82 -12.42
CA ALA A 117 -4.04 19.47 -11.49
C ALA A 117 -3.68 19.95 -10.07
N ALA A 118 -4.70 20.38 -9.34
CA ALA A 118 -4.61 20.72 -7.94
C ALA A 118 -4.54 19.43 -7.11
N THR A 119 -3.63 19.34 -6.15
CA THR A 119 -3.48 18.16 -5.29
C THR A 119 -3.42 18.52 -3.81
N TRP A 120 -3.90 17.59 -2.99
CA TRP A 120 -3.79 17.63 -1.53
C TRP A 120 -3.48 16.23 -0.99
N TYR A 121 -2.91 16.21 0.21
CA TYR A 121 -2.91 15.02 1.05
C TYR A 121 -3.74 15.33 2.30
N SER A 122 -4.79 14.55 2.53
CA SER A 122 -5.69 14.71 3.69
C SER A 122 -6.40 13.40 4.02
N GLY A 123 -6.52 13.09 5.31
CA GLY A 123 -7.19 11.86 5.78
C GLY A 123 -6.54 10.57 5.27
N GLY A 124 -5.22 10.58 5.06
CA GLY A 124 -4.48 9.44 4.51
C GLY A 124 -4.65 9.22 3.01
N LYS A 125 -5.39 10.08 2.31
CA LYS A 125 -5.69 9.96 0.87
C LYS A 125 -4.96 11.04 0.07
N LEU A 126 -4.55 10.69 -1.14
CA LEU A 126 -4.20 11.67 -2.17
C LEU A 126 -5.49 12.16 -2.81
N TRP A 127 -5.69 13.47 -2.86
CA TRP A 127 -6.79 14.10 -3.57
C TRP A 127 -6.27 14.84 -4.79
N MET A 128 -7.04 14.83 -5.87
CA MET A 128 -6.71 15.50 -7.12
C MET A 128 -7.95 16.17 -7.70
N PHE A 129 -7.84 17.45 -8.07
CA PHE A 129 -8.91 18.23 -8.68
C PHE A 129 -8.44 18.88 -9.98
N GLY A 130 -9.28 18.77 -11.00
CA GLY A 130 -9.15 19.53 -12.23
C GLY A 130 -7.84 19.34 -12.98
N GLY A 131 -7.27 20.42 -13.48
CA GLY A 131 -6.14 20.44 -14.41
C GLY A 131 -6.58 20.71 -15.86
N ALA A 132 -5.63 20.71 -16.78
CA ALA A 132 -5.90 20.77 -18.22
C ALA A 132 -5.61 19.40 -18.84
N GLY A 133 -6.57 18.82 -19.57
CA GLY A 133 -6.45 17.47 -20.08
C GLY A 133 -7.60 17.07 -20.99
N TYR A 134 -7.85 15.76 -21.06
CA TYR A 134 -8.90 15.16 -21.88
C TYR A 134 -10.11 14.80 -21.02
N ASP A 135 -11.31 15.00 -21.54
CA ASP A 135 -12.52 14.53 -20.89
C ASP A 135 -12.88 13.09 -21.28
N SER A 136 -14.00 12.57 -20.77
CA SER A 136 -14.45 11.18 -21.05
C SER A 136 -14.74 10.91 -22.53
N THR A 137 -14.94 11.95 -23.36
CA THR A 137 -15.13 11.84 -24.80
C THR A 137 -13.92 12.22 -25.63
N GLY A 138 -12.80 12.56 -25.00
CA GLY A 138 -11.58 12.98 -25.68
C GLY A 138 -11.55 14.46 -26.07
N ALA A 139 -12.52 15.28 -25.63
CA ALA A 139 -12.42 16.72 -25.80
C ALA A 139 -11.37 17.28 -24.84
N THR A 140 -10.62 18.29 -25.27
CA THR A 140 -9.58 18.91 -24.47
C THR A 140 -10.08 20.17 -23.77
N GLY A 141 -9.60 20.41 -22.56
CA GLY A 141 -9.92 21.64 -21.84
C GLY A 141 -9.58 21.58 -20.36
N ALA A 142 -10.13 22.55 -19.64
CA ALA A 142 -10.00 22.65 -18.19
C ALA A 142 -11.01 21.71 -17.52
N LEU A 143 -10.54 20.91 -16.56
CA LEU A 143 -11.33 19.88 -15.89
C LEU A 143 -11.71 20.37 -14.48
N ASN A 144 -12.82 19.86 -13.94
CA ASN A 144 -13.23 20.09 -12.55
C ASN A 144 -13.66 18.81 -11.82
N ASP A 145 -13.25 17.65 -12.33
CA ASP A 145 -13.42 16.38 -11.66
C ASP A 145 -12.53 16.31 -10.41
N LEU A 146 -13.15 15.94 -9.29
CA LEU A 146 -12.48 15.65 -8.02
C LEU A 146 -12.35 14.15 -7.85
N TRP A 147 -11.13 13.73 -7.55
CA TRP A 147 -10.77 12.35 -7.30
C TRP A 147 -10.07 12.22 -5.96
N TYR A 148 -10.20 11.06 -5.35
CA TYR A 148 -9.21 10.60 -4.38
C TYR A 148 -8.65 9.24 -4.74
N CYS A 149 -7.46 8.99 -4.22
CA CYS A 149 -6.82 7.70 -4.18
C CYS A 149 -6.44 7.38 -2.74
N ALA A 150 -6.92 6.24 -2.24
CA ALA A 150 -6.46 5.71 -0.98
C ALA A 150 -5.21 4.83 -1.23
N PRO A 151 -4.06 5.12 -0.61
CA PRO A 151 -2.99 4.14 -0.53
C PRO A 151 -3.49 2.92 0.26
N PRO A 152 -3.03 1.70 -0.05
CA PRO A 152 -3.42 0.52 0.71
C PRO A 152 -3.06 0.70 2.19
N SER A 153 -4.01 0.37 3.06
CA SER A 153 -3.77 0.39 4.51
C SER A 153 -2.64 -0.58 4.85
N THR A 154 -1.60 -0.08 5.53
CA THR A 154 -0.52 -0.91 6.06
C THR A 154 -0.94 -1.73 7.28
N THR A 155 -2.22 -1.70 7.68
CA THR A 155 -2.73 -2.62 8.69
C THR A 155 -2.75 -4.04 8.14
N VAL A 156 -1.72 -4.82 8.49
CA VAL A 156 -1.83 -6.27 8.57
C VAL A 156 -2.97 -6.56 9.55
N GLY A 157 -4.17 -6.76 9.02
CA GLY A 157 -5.31 -7.19 9.81
C GLY A 157 -4.97 -8.54 10.45
N THR A 158 -4.99 -8.58 11.78
CA THR A 158 -5.21 -9.83 12.50
C THR A 158 -6.44 -10.51 11.89
N ALA A 159 -6.28 -11.78 11.53
CA ALA A 159 -7.25 -12.59 10.82
C ALA A 159 -8.67 -12.44 11.40
N GLY A 160 -9.63 -12.04 10.57
CA GLY A 160 -11.04 -11.94 10.97
C GLY A 160 -12.01 -11.29 9.99
N ALA A 161 -11.57 -10.58 8.95
CA ALA A 161 -12.47 -9.98 7.97
C ALA A 161 -12.51 -10.79 6.67
N THR A 162 -13.64 -11.46 6.42
CA THR A 162 -13.95 -12.15 5.16
C THR A 162 -14.32 -11.16 4.05
N SER A 163 -13.38 -10.35 3.60
CA SER A 163 -13.48 -9.64 2.32
C SER A 163 -12.45 -10.20 1.36
N ASN A 164 -12.90 -11.07 0.45
CA ASN A 164 -12.11 -11.66 -0.64
C ASN A 164 -11.64 -10.59 -1.63
N LEU A 165 -10.54 -9.90 -1.31
CA LEU A 165 -9.62 -9.41 -2.32
C LEU A 165 -8.27 -10.12 -2.09
N PRO A 166 -7.72 -10.85 -3.06
CA PRO A 166 -6.49 -11.61 -2.87
C PRO A 166 -5.33 -10.69 -2.50
N ILE A 167 -4.85 -10.80 -1.26
CA ILE A 167 -3.54 -10.30 -0.85
C ILE A 167 -2.50 -11.25 -1.45
N GLY A 168 -1.97 -10.90 -2.62
CA GLY A 168 -0.91 -11.65 -3.30
C GLY A 168 0.46 -11.45 -2.65
N SER A 169 1.07 -12.56 -2.28
CA SER A 169 2.33 -12.73 -1.54
C SER A 169 3.62 -12.45 -2.35
N THR A 170 3.71 -11.31 -3.03
CA THR A 170 4.97 -10.85 -3.64
C THR A 170 5.12 -9.34 -3.48
N GLY A 171 5.96 -8.90 -2.53
CA GLY A 171 6.65 -7.61 -2.57
C GLY A 171 5.83 -6.35 -2.94
N ASN A 172 4.61 -6.20 -2.45
CA ASN A 172 3.73 -5.11 -2.88
C ASN A 172 3.69 -3.97 -1.85
N LYS A 173 4.57 -2.96 -1.98
CA LYS A 173 4.56 -1.77 -1.13
C LYS A 173 3.53 -0.70 -1.51
N PHE A 174 2.77 -0.85 -2.60
CA PHE A 174 1.71 0.10 -2.99
C PHE A 174 0.57 -0.58 -3.77
N GLY A 175 0.04 -1.70 -3.28
CA GLY A 175 -1.16 -2.35 -3.83
C GLY A 175 -2.25 -1.34 -4.25
N ASN A 176 -2.33 -1.12 -5.57
CA ASN A 176 -3.33 -0.40 -6.35
C ASN A 176 -4.07 0.73 -5.62
N CYS A 177 -3.52 1.93 -5.73
CA CYS A 177 -4.26 3.19 -5.67
C CYS A 177 -5.58 3.08 -6.47
N LEU A 178 -6.69 2.90 -5.77
CA LEU A 178 -8.01 2.78 -6.38
C LEU A 178 -8.61 4.18 -6.51
N TRP A 179 -8.53 4.74 -7.72
CA TRP A 179 -9.12 6.04 -7.98
C TRP A 179 -10.63 5.98 -7.75
N THR A 180 -11.14 7.01 -7.08
CA THR A 180 -12.57 7.19 -6.82
C THR A 180 -12.95 8.59 -7.26
N TRP A 181 -13.88 8.68 -8.19
CA TRP A 181 -14.49 9.94 -8.61
C TRP A 181 -15.55 10.35 -7.58
N VAL A 182 -15.51 11.58 -7.09
CA VAL A 182 -16.36 12.01 -5.96
C VAL A 182 -17.06 13.35 -6.15
N ALA A 183 -16.72 14.10 -7.19
CA ALA A 183 -17.42 15.32 -7.58
C ALA A 183 -16.94 15.79 -8.94
N GLY A 184 -17.66 16.76 -9.51
CA GLY A 184 -17.24 17.44 -10.74
C GLY A 184 -17.80 16.81 -12.00
N SER A 185 -17.33 17.28 -13.14
CA SER A 185 -17.83 16.84 -14.44
C SER A 185 -16.87 15.87 -15.10
N ASN A 186 -17.42 14.92 -15.86
CA ASN A 186 -16.65 14.11 -16.81
C ASN A 186 -16.47 14.79 -18.19
N ARG A 187 -16.82 16.08 -18.28
CA ARG A 187 -16.71 16.93 -19.48
C ARG A 187 -15.71 18.05 -19.28
N ALA A 188 -14.99 18.38 -20.35
CA ALA A 188 -14.10 19.54 -20.37
C ALA A 188 -14.89 20.86 -20.29
N ASN A 189 -14.24 21.87 -19.72
CA ASN A 189 -14.72 23.25 -19.66
C ASN A 189 -16.06 23.42 -18.92
N ALA A 190 -16.32 22.56 -17.93
CA ALA A 190 -17.50 22.68 -17.08
C ALA A 190 -17.49 24.03 -16.33
N ILE A 191 -18.64 24.70 -16.28
CA ILE A 191 -18.81 25.99 -15.61
C ILE A 191 -18.84 25.83 -14.09
N GLY A 192 -18.42 26.87 -13.36
CA GLY A 192 -18.48 26.86 -11.90
C GLY A 192 -19.90 27.06 -11.37
N THR A 193 -20.32 26.25 -10.41
CA THR A 193 -21.62 26.37 -9.72
C THR A 193 -21.40 26.87 -8.30
N TYR A 194 -21.97 28.02 -7.96
CA TYR A 194 -21.77 28.68 -6.67
C TYR A 194 -23.02 28.59 -5.80
N PRO A 195 -22.87 28.55 -4.48
CA PRO A 195 -24.00 28.70 -3.58
C PRO A 195 -24.60 30.11 -3.68
N SER A 196 -25.81 30.29 -3.15
CA SER A 196 -26.48 31.60 -3.12
C SER A 196 -25.73 32.65 -2.28
N SER A 197 -24.88 32.21 -1.35
CA SER A 197 -24.05 33.06 -0.50
C SER A 197 -22.70 32.40 -0.19
N ALA A 198 -21.65 33.21 -0.03
CA ALA A 198 -20.33 32.69 0.39
C ALA A 198 -20.41 32.05 1.79
N GLY A 199 -19.68 30.95 1.99
CA GLY A 199 -19.61 30.23 3.27
C GLY A 199 -20.78 29.27 3.54
N THR A 200 -21.77 29.15 2.65
CA THR A 200 -22.84 28.15 2.79
C THR A 200 -22.53 26.89 2.01
N PHE A 201 -22.66 25.74 2.68
CA PHE A 201 -22.54 24.42 2.04
C PHE A 201 -23.64 24.21 0.99
N SER A 202 -23.27 23.59 -0.12
CA SER A 202 -24.18 23.15 -1.18
C SER A 202 -23.58 21.93 -1.86
N ALA A 203 -24.34 20.83 -1.91
CA ALA A 203 -23.89 19.58 -2.53
C ALA A 203 -23.69 19.68 -4.05
N THR A 204 -24.22 20.73 -4.68
CA THR A 204 -24.11 20.96 -6.14
C THR A 204 -23.09 22.02 -6.50
N SER A 205 -22.44 22.64 -5.51
CA SER A 205 -21.48 23.71 -5.74
C SER A 205 -20.09 23.14 -6.00
N ILE A 206 -19.56 23.45 -7.18
CA ILE A 206 -18.32 22.88 -7.69
C ILE A 206 -17.55 24.00 -8.38
N PRO A 207 -16.24 24.16 -8.12
CA PRO A 207 -15.43 25.10 -8.87
C PRO A 207 -15.48 24.77 -10.37
N GLY A 208 -15.50 25.79 -11.21
CA GLY A 208 -15.43 25.58 -12.66
C GLY A 208 -14.11 24.95 -13.09
N GLY A 209 -14.11 24.33 -14.27
CA GLY A 209 -12.95 23.67 -14.87
C GLY A 209 -11.74 24.58 -14.85
N ARG A 210 -10.63 24.16 -14.23
CA ARG A 210 -9.45 25.01 -14.04
C ARG A 210 -8.15 24.25 -13.86
N SER A 211 -7.05 24.94 -14.07
CA SER A 211 -5.69 24.45 -13.83
C SER A 211 -4.86 25.47 -13.02
N ALA A 212 -3.73 25.01 -12.46
CA ALA A 212 -2.75 25.84 -11.77
C ALA A 212 -3.30 26.66 -10.59
N ALA A 213 -4.30 26.13 -9.90
CA ALA A 213 -4.81 26.72 -8.65
C ALA A 213 -3.82 26.49 -7.50
N ALA A 214 -3.77 27.45 -6.56
CA ALA A 214 -3.02 27.27 -5.32
C ALA A 214 -3.80 26.36 -4.38
N THR A 215 -3.09 25.44 -3.71
CA THR A 215 -3.69 24.47 -2.79
C THR A 215 -2.96 24.42 -1.46
N TRP A 216 -3.72 24.19 -0.38
CA TRP A 216 -3.16 23.84 0.93
C TRP A 216 -4.18 23.03 1.75
N THR A 217 -3.68 22.29 2.74
CA THR A 217 -4.50 21.59 3.73
C THR A 217 -4.36 22.32 5.06
N ASP A 218 -5.46 22.61 5.75
CA ASP A 218 -5.40 23.18 7.10
C ASP A 218 -5.14 22.12 8.18
N LEU A 219 -4.98 22.56 9.44
CA LEU A 219 -4.72 21.66 10.58
C LEU A 219 -5.89 20.74 10.92
N ASN A 220 -7.10 21.06 10.45
CA ASN A 220 -8.29 20.22 10.61
C ASN A 220 -8.46 19.23 9.45
N GLY A 221 -7.56 19.24 8.47
CA GLY A 221 -7.62 18.39 7.29
C GLY A 221 -8.52 18.92 6.17
N ASN A 222 -9.05 20.15 6.27
CA ASN A 222 -9.82 20.71 5.16
C ASN A 222 -8.88 21.12 4.03
N MET A 223 -9.32 20.86 2.81
CA MET A 223 -8.60 21.18 1.59
C MET A 223 -9.06 22.53 1.06
N TRP A 224 -8.10 23.41 0.76
CA TRP A 224 -8.36 24.75 0.28
C TRP A 224 -7.82 24.93 -1.14
N LEU A 225 -8.57 25.67 -1.95
CA LEU A 225 -8.24 25.98 -3.35
C LEU A 225 -8.43 27.49 -3.57
N PHE A 226 -7.44 28.14 -4.18
CA PHE A 226 -7.53 29.54 -4.57
C PHE A 226 -7.08 29.77 -6.01
N GLY A 227 -7.89 30.50 -6.78
CA GLY A 227 -7.56 30.97 -8.12
C GLY A 227 -7.38 29.87 -9.16
N GLY A 228 -6.37 30.04 -10.01
CA GLY A 228 -6.11 29.24 -11.21
C GLY A 228 -6.63 29.90 -12.50
N VAL A 229 -6.51 29.22 -13.63
CA VAL A 229 -7.06 29.65 -14.92
C VAL A 229 -8.15 28.67 -15.33
N GLY A 230 -9.34 29.16 -15.63
CA GLY A 230 -10.50 28.29 -15.83
C GLY A 230 -11.78 29.00 -16.25
N PHE A 231 -12.91 28.33 -16.05
CA PHE A 231 -14.23 28.80 -16.46
C PHE A 231 -15.06 29.31 -15.28
N ASP A 232 -15.61 30.51 -15.40
CA ASP A 232 -16.54 31.08 -14.42
C ASP A 232 -17.96 30.48 -14.52
N SER A 233 -18.88 30.97 -13.71
CA SER A 233 -20.29 30.54 -13.69
C SER A 233 -21.11 30.98 -14.91
N LYS A 234 -20.56 31.85 -15.75
CA LYS A 234 -21.16 32.30 -17.01
C LYS A 234 -20.52 31.64 -18.24
N GLY A 235 -19.52 30.76 -18.02
CA GLY A 235 -18.78 30.09 -19.08
C GLY A 235 -17.65 30.92 -19.69
N ASN A 236 -17.28 32.05 -19.08
CA ASN A 236 -16.12 32.82 -19.53
C ASN A 236 -14.83 32.17 -19.02
N SER A 237 -13.83 32.09 -19.90
CA SER A 237 -12.48 31.67 -19.51
C SER A 237 -11.67 32.85 -18.98
N GLY A 238 -10.93 32.65 -17.89
CA GLY A 238 -10.10 33.70 -17.31
C GLY A 238 -9.26 33.26 -16.11
N ILE A 239 -8.58 34.22 -15.50
CA ILE A 239 -7.88 34.02 -14.22
C ILE A 239 -8.92 34.13 -13.11
N MET A 240 -8.97 33.13 -12.25
CA MET A 240 -9.91 33.03 -11.16
C MET A 240 -9.35 33.71 -9.90
N ASN A 241 -10.23 34.27 -9.07
CA ASN A 241 -9.89 34.88 -7.77
C ASN A 241 -10.78 34.37 -6.63
N ASP A 242 -11.51 33.28 -6.87
CA ASP A 242 -12.40 32.63 -5.94
C ASP A 242 -11.62 31.71 -4.97
N MET A 243 -12.22 31.46 -3.80
CA MET A 243 -11.68 30.63 -2.74
C MET A 243 -12.68 29.52 -2.42
N TRP A 244 -12.19 28.29 -2.35
CA TRP A 244 -12.99 27.11 -2.03
C TRP A 244 -12.38 26.35 -0.85
N SER A 245 -13.25 25.72 -0.06
CA SER A 245 -12.87 24.74 0.95
C SER A 245 -13.64 23.45 0.73
N PHE A 246 -13.02 22.32 1.02
CA PHE A 246 -13.63 21.00 0.97
C PHE A 246 -13.25 20.23 2.24
N SER A 247 -14.26 19.68 2.92
CA SER A 247 -14.06 18.83 4.09
C SER A 247 -14.24 17.37 3.69
N SER A 248 -13.25 16.53 3.99
CA SER A 248 -13.25 15.11 3.66
C SER A 248 -13.87 14.23 4.75
N SER A 249 -14.28 14.81 5.88
CA SER A 249 -14.80 14.10 7.06
C SER A 249 -16.32 13.95 7.09
N GLY A 250 -16.94 13.74 5.92
CA GLY A 250 -18.36 13.38 5.82
C GLY A 250 -18.61 11.94 6.19
#